data_AF-A0A3C0J1G3-F1
#
_entry.id   AF-A0A3C0J1G3-F1
#
_cell.length_a   1.000
_cell.length_b   1.000
_cell.length_c   1.000
_cell.angle_alpha   90.00
_cell.angle_beta   90.00
_cell.angle_gamma   90.00
#
_symmetry.space_group_name_H-M   'P 1'
#
loop_
_entity.id
_entity.type
_entity.pdbx_description
1 polymer ?
#
loop_
_entity_poly.entity_id
_entity_poly.type
_entity_poly.pdbx_seq_one_letter_code
_entity_poly.pdbx_strand_id
1 'polypeptide(L)'
;VFKALGDASGLWYTLDWLHAIILALTIAACGQLGDLAESAMKRDTGIKDTGWIFPGHGGVLDRFDSFFFACPVAYYYLILLIPGLGGM
;
A
#
# COMPACT_ATOMS: atom_id res chain seq x y z
N VAL A 1 -13.83 0.61 10.59
CA VAL A 1 -12.36 0.68 10.66
C VAL A 1 -11.85 1.92 9.92
N PHE A 2 -11.96 2.01 8.60
CA PHE A 2 -11.44 3.16 7.83
C PHE A 2 -11.96 4.53 8.26
N LYS A 3 -13.28 4.66 8.50
CA LYS A 3 -13.87 5.91 9.03
C LYS A 3 -13.26 6.32 10.38
N ALA A 4 -13.22 5.39 11.33
CA ALA A 4 -12.65 5.62 12.65
C ALA A 4 -11.14 5.95 12.62
N LEU A 5 -10.37 5.32 11.72
CA LEU A 5 -8.95 5.62 11.52
C LEU A 5 -8.75 7.01 10.93
N GLY A 6 -9.55 7.40 9.94
CA GLY A 6 -9.46 8.73 9.38
C GLY A 6 -9.91 9.81 10.38
N ASP A 7 -10.93 9.53 11.20
CA ASP A 7 -11.42 10.44 12.23
C ASP A 7 -10.35 10.64 13.33
N ALA A 8 -9.65 9.56 13.72
CA ALA A 8 -8.57 9.60 14.71
C ALA A 8 -7.27 10.23 14.19
N SER A 9 -6.97 10.08 12.89
CA SER A 9 -5.77 10.66 12.27
C SER A 9 -5.95 12.11 11.83
N GLY A 10 -7.18 12.64 11.81
CA GLY A 10 -7.48 13.99 11.34
C GLY A 10 -7.27 14.20 9.84
N LEU A 11 -6.90 13.14 9.09
CA LEU A 11 -6.55 13.20 7.67
C LEU A 11 -7.69 13.72 6.80
N TRP A 12 -8.95 13.45 7.16
CA TRP A 12 -10.13 13.95 6.44
C TRP A 12 -10.20 15.49 6.38
N TYR A 13 -9.60 16.16 7.35
CA TYR A 13 -9.68 17.61 7.53
C TYR A 13 -8.43 18.34 7.06
N THR A 14 -7.31 17.62 6.91
CA THR A 14 -6.00 18.19 6.55
C THR A 14 -5.60 17.93 5.09
N LEU A 15 -6.13 16.87 4.46
CA LEU A 15 -5.87 16.57 3.06
C LEU A 15 -6.75 17.41 2.14
N ASP A 16 -6.11 18.29 1.37
CA ASP A 16 -6.76 18.91 0.22
C ASP A 16 -7.08 17.86 -0.86
N TRP A 17 -8.15 18.09 -1.62
CA TRP A 17 -8.66 17.14 -2.63
C TRP A 17 -7.60 16.78 -3.67
N LEU A 18 -6.72 17.73 -4.03
CA LEU A 18 -5.62 17.47 -4.96
C LEU A 18 -4.63 16.45 -4.40
N HIS A 19 -4.24 16.60 -3.12
CA HIS A 19 -3.33 15.68 -2.46
C HIS A 19 -3.97 14.29 -2.29
N ALA A 20 -5.27 14.24 -1.99
CA ALA A 20 -6.01 12.99 -1.91
C ALA A 20 -6.03 12.22 -3.25
N ILE A 21 -6.25 12.92 -4.37
CA ILE A 21 -6.25 12.32 -5.70
C ILE A 21 -4.86 11.82 -6.08
N ILE A 22 -3.82 12.62 -5.85
CA ILE A 22 -2.44 12.24 -6.17
C ILE A 22 -2.04 11.02 -5.34
N LEU A 23 -2.29 11.04 -4.02
CA LEU A 23 -2.00 9.92 -3.13
C LEU A 23 -2.72 8.64 -3.57
N ALA A 24 -4.01 8.73 -3.94
CA ALA A 24 -4.78 7.59 -4.42
C ALA A 24 -4.20 7.00 -5.72
N LEU A 25 -3.81 7.85 -6.68
CA LEU A 25 -3.17 7.40 -7.92
C LEU A 25 -1.82 6.75 -7.68
N THR A 26 -1.00 7.33 -6.80
CA THR A 26 0.32 6.77 -6.45
C THR A 26 0.17 5.41 -5.77
N ILE A 27 -0.73 5.28 -4.79
CA ILE A 27 -1.00 4.01 -4.11
C ILE A 27 -1.50 2.96 -5.10
N ALA A 28 -2.42 3.32 -6.00
CA ALA A 28 -2.94 2.41 -7.02
C ALA A 28 -1.83 1.91 -7.96
N ALA A 29 -0.95 2.82 -8.41
CA ALA A 29 0.19 2.45 -9.25
C ALA A 29 1.20 1.55 -8.50
N CYS A 30 1.53 1.86 -7.25
CA CYS A 30 2.40 1.05 -6.42
C CYS A 30 1.83 -0.34 -6.11
N GLY A 31 0.51 -0.44 -5.90
CA GLY A 31 -0.17 -1.71 -5.73
C GLY A 31 -0.02 -2.61 -6.95
N GLN A 32 -0.21 -2.06 -8.15
CA GLN A 32 -0.02 -2.80 -9.40
C GLN A 32 1.44 -3.24 -9.61
N LEU A 33 2.40 -2.40 -9.21
CA LEU A 33 3.83 -2.76 -9.25
C LEU A 33 4.18 -3.89 -8.27
N GLY A 34 3.54 -3.92 -7.10
CA GLY A 34 3.71 -5.01 -6.11
C GLY A 34 3.27 -6.37 -6.68
N ASP A 35 2.09 -6.42 -7.28
CA ASP A 35 1.55 -7.62 -7.94
C ASP A 35 2.45 -8.12 -9.09
N LEU A 36 3.02 -7.18 -9.86
CA LEU A 36 3.99 -7.51 -10.92
C LEU A 36 5.33 -8.01 -10.35
N ALA A 37 5.84 -7.40 -9.27
CA ALA A 37 7.07 -7.83 -8.61
C ALA A 37 6.92 -9.24 -8.02
N GLU A 38 5.76 -9.52 -7.44
CA GLU A 38 5.43 -10.82 -6.88
C GLU A 38 5.29 -11.89 -7.99
N SER A 39 4.63 -11.55 -9.10
CA SER A 39 4.63 -12.38 -10.31
C SER A 39 6.02 -12.65 -10.89
N ALA A 40 6.93 -11.67 -10.86
CA ALA A 40 8.31 -11.83 -11.32
C ALA A 40 9.12 -12.73 -10.36
N MET A 41 8.98 -12.54 -9.04
CA MET A 41 9.61 -13.39 -8.03
C MET A 41 9.18 -14.85 -8.16
N LYS A 42 7.89 -15.12 -8.43
CA LYS A 42 7.36 -16.47 -8.69
C LYS A 42 8.00 -17.12 -9.93
N ARG A 43 8.43 -16.34 -10.93
CA ARG A 43 9.14 -16.86 -12.11
C ARG A 43 10.59 -17.21 -11.81
N ASP A 44 11.30 -16.35 -11.09
CA ASP A 44 12.72 -16.55 -10.79
C ASP A 44 12.96 -17.66 -9.76
N THR A 45 12.04 -17.85 -8.82
CA THR A 45 12.21 -18.86 -7.77
C THR A 45 11.72 -20.25 -8.16
N GLY A 46 11.00 -20.41 -9.28
CA GLY A 46 10.47 -21.70 -9.74
C GLY A 46 9.45 -22.35 -8.78
N ILE A 47 9.15 -21.71 -7.65
CA ILE A 47 8.19 -22.13 -6.65
C ILE A 47 6.93 -21.31 -6.88
N LYS A 48 5.88 -21.98 -7.37
CA LYS A 48 4.64 -21.33 -7.78
C LYS A 48 3.80 -20.80 -6.61
N ASP A 49 4.02 -21.31 -5.40
CA ASP A 49 3.25 -20.96 -4.20
C ASP A 49 4.19 -20.87 -2.98
N THR A 50 4.47 -19.66 -2.49
CA THR A 50 5.35 -19.42 -1.33
C THR A 50 4.65 -19.60 0.03
N GLY A 51 3.47 -20.22 0.08
CA GLY A 51 2.75 -20.39 1.34
C GLY A 51 1.70 -21.48 1.31
N TRP A 52 2.06 -22.67 1.81
CA TRP A 52 1.12 -23.76 2.08
C TRP A 52 0.37 -23.55 3.42
N ILE A 53 -0.10 -22.33 3.69
CA ILE A 53 -0.81 -21.99 4.94
C ILE A 53 -2.33 -22.07 4.76
N PHE A 54 -2.86 -21.87 3.55
CA PHE A 54 -4.29 -22.07 3.25
C PHE A 54 -4.49 -22.86 1.95
N PRO A 55 -5.02 -24.08 1.99
CA PRO A 55 -5.27 -24.86 0.78
C PRO A 55 -6.39 -24.19 -0.03
N GLY A 56 -6.07 -23.69 -1.23
CA GLY A 56 -7.02 -23.12 -2.19
C GLY A 56 -7.22 -21.59 -2.11
N HIS A 57 -6.47 -20.87 -1.27
CA HIS A 57 -6.37 -19.41 -1.31
C HIS A 57 -4.93 -19.09 -1.66
N GLY A 58 -4.69 -18.31 -2.72
CA GLY A 58 -3.35 -17.93 -3.21
C GLY A 58 -2.38 -17.47 -2.10
N GLY A 59 -1.09 -17.39 -2.44
CA GLY A 59 -0.01 -17.21 -1.48
C GLY A 59 -0.26 -16.05 -0.54
N VAL A 60 0.13 -16.19 0.72
CA VAL A 60 0.10 -15.08 1.69
C VAL A 60 0.87 -13.87 1.13
N LEU A 61 1.89 -14.12 0.31
CA LEU A 61 2.65 -13.10 -0.41
C LEU A 61 1.80 -12.27 -1.40
N ASP A 62 0.88 -12.88 -2.16
CA ASP A 62 -0.05 -12.18 -3.09
C ASP A 62 -0.97 -11.17 -2.38
N ARG A 63 -1.10 -11.27 -1.05
CA ARG A 63 -1.95 -10.36 -0.26
C ARG A 63 -1.17 -9.22 0.38
N PHE A 64 0.14 -9.38 0.54
CA PHE A 64 1.00 -8.42 1.20
C PHE A 64 1.92 -7.67 0.23
N ASP A 65 2.15 -8.19 -0.98
CA ASP A 65 3.01 -7.60 -2.01
C ASP A 65 2.67 -6.14 -2.37
N SER A 66 1.40 -5.86 -2.55
CA SER A 66 0.85 -4.56 -2.89
C SER A 66 0.86 -3.63 -1.67
N PHE A 67 0.75 -4.18 -0.44
CA PHE A 67 0.89 -3.43 0.80
C PHE A 67 2.33 -3.00 1.07
N PHE A 68 3.31 -3.86 0.76
CA PHE A 68 4.74 -3.59 0.97
C PHE A 68 5.25 -2.42 0.13
N PHE A 69 4.71 -2.23 -1.07
CA PHE A 69 5.07 -1.07 -1.91
C PHE A 69 4.20 0.15 -1.60
N ALA A 70 2.90 -0.01 -1.38
CA ALA A 70 2.00 1.11 -1.14
C ALA A 70 2.25 1.80 0.22
N CYS A 71 2.55 1.04 1.28
CA CYS A 71 2.68 1.56 2.63
C CYS A 71 3.85 2.57 2.82
N PRO A 72 5.11 2.27 2.43
CA PRO A 72 6.20 3.23 2.56
C PRO A 72 6.00 4.45 1.65
N VAL A 73 5.46 4.26 0.45
CA VAL A 73 5.19 5.38 -0.47
C VAL A 73 4.14 6.32 0.10
N ALA A 74 3.05 5.78 0.65
CA ALA A 74 2.03 6.57 1.33
C ALA A 74 2.59 7.30 2.56
N TYR A 75 3.42 6.63 3.37
CA TYR A 75 4.05 7.22 4.55
C TYR A 75 4.93 8.43 4.20
N TYR A 76 5.84 8.28 3.23
CA TYR A 76 6.71 9.38 2.82
C TYR A 76 5.93 10.52 2.14
N TYR A 77 4.91 10.20 1.34
CA TYR A 77 4.06 11.22 0.73
C TYR A 77 3.37 12.09 1.80
N LEU A 78 2.75 11.45 2.81
CA LEU A 78 2.04 12.16 3.88
C LEU A 78 2.97 13.04 4.73
N ILE A 79 4.18 12.57 5.03
CA ILE A 79 5.13 13.33 5.87
C ILE A 79 5.79 14.49 5.11
N LEU A 80 6.19 14.26 3.86
CA LEU A 80 6.99 15.24 3.11
C LEU A 80 6.13 16.31 2.43
N LEU A 81 4.93 15.97 1.98
CA LEU A 81 4.11 16.86 1.16
C LEU A 81 2.94 17.50 1.91
N ILE A 82 2.59 17.03 3.10
CA ILE A 82 1.53 17.64 3.92
C ILE A 82 2.18 18.40 5.09
N PRO A 83 2.27 19.75 4.99
CA PRO A 83 2.81 20.57 6.08
C PRO A 83 1.92 20.43 7.31
N GLY A 84 2.44 19.88 8.40
CA GLY A 84 1.72 19.69 9.66
C GLY A 84 1.73 18.26 10.21
N LEU A 85 2.02 17.25 9.38
CA LEU A 85 2.18 15.86 9.83
C LEU A 85 3.62 15.47 10.16
N GLY A 86 4.61 16.06 9.49
CA GLY A 86 6.03 15.73 9.69
C GLY A 86 6.67 16.26 10.99
N GLY A 87 5.90 16.96 11.85
CA GLY A 87 6.39 17.56 13.10
C GLY A 87 5.63 17.15 14.35
N MET A 88 4.74 16.14 14.27
CA MET A 88 4.08 15.52 15.42
C MET A 88 4.87 14.31 15.95
#